data_AF-J4HSJ6-F1
#
_entry.id   AF-J4HSJ6-F1
#
_cell.length_a   1.000
_cell.length_b   1.000
_cell.length_c   1.000
_cell.angle_alpha   90.00
_cell.angle_beta   90.00
_cell.angle_gamma   90.00
#
_symmetry.space_group_name_H-M   'P 1'
#
loop_
_entity.id
_entity.type
_entity.pdbx_description
1 polymer ?
#
loop_
_entity_poly.entity_id
_entity_poly.type
_entity_poly.pdbx_seq_one_letter_code
_entity_poly.pdbx_strand_id
1 'polypeptide(L)'
;MSTMLAHPAHLPLHVEAPQPKDVELNELGDLQDALEPFAQLICRSGRSIRLHCTVPTACSSSYPTCHDLYDLHDLRSRSLLFVHNLVETLKASGVPASYRLQPSNSPICLICALPLGLDATKVKAAAVAAVQNAHFESKEKALLADLQDGLALVIT
;
A
#
# COMPACT_ATOMS: atom_id res chain seq x y z
N MET A 1 18.34 -13.46 66.34
CA MET A 1 17.17 -13.55 65.43
C MET A 1 16.71 -12.13 65.12
N SER A 2 17.12 -11.56 64.00
CA SER A 2 16.52 -10.35 63.42
C SER A 2 16.68 -10.42 61.90
N THR A 3 15.54 -10.27 61.24
CA THR A 3 15.23 -10.64 59.87
C THR A 3 15.73 -9.56 58.90
N MET A 4 16.51 -9.94 57.89
CA MET A 4 16.88 -9.03 56.79
C MET A 4 15.71 -8.93 55.81
N LEU A 5 15.22 -7.71 55.60
CA LEU A 5 14.24 -7.37 54.57
C LEU A 5 14.92 -7.33 53.20
N ALA A 6 14.59 -8.30 52.35
CA ALA A 6 14.97 -8.31 50.95
C ALA A 6 14.20 -7.20 50.21
N HIS A 7 14.94 -6.26 49.61
CA HIS A 7 14.39 -5.28 48.69
C HIS A 7 14.08 -5.96 47.36
N PRO A 8 12.85 -5.85 46.81
CA PRO A 8 12.58 -6.34 45.47
C PRO A 8 13.23 -5.39 44.45
N ALA A 9 14.21 -5.90 43.72
CA ALA A 9 14.75 -5.23 42.55
C ALA A 9 13.65 -5.16 41.49
N HIS A 10 13.03 -3.99 41.34
CA HIS A 10 12.17 -3.70 40.21
C HIS A 10 13.03 -3.63 38.96
N LEU A 11 13.08 -4.74 38.20
CA LEU A 11 13.51 -4.75 36.82
C LEU A 11 12.53 -3.89 36.01
N PRO A 12 12.96 -2.79 35.36
CA PRO A 12 12.13 -2.17 34.36
C PRO A 12 12.19 -3.07 33.12
N LEU A 13 11.18 -3.95 32.98
CA LEU A 13 10.81 -4.52 31.69
C LEU A 13 10.28 -3.35 30.84
N HIS A 14 11.19 -2.57 30.28
CA HIS A 14 10.89 -1.72 29.14
C HIS A 14 10.67 -2.68 27.97
N VAL A 15 9.46 -3.24 27.89
CA VAL A 15 8.95 -3.77 26.63
C VAL A 15 8.77 -2.54 25.77
N GLU A 16 9.82 -2.23 25.01
CA GLU A 16 9.75 -1.28 23.92
C GLU A 16 8.71 -1.87 22.96
N ALA A 17 7.46 -1.43 23.11
CA ALA A 17 6.44 -1.71 22.12
C ALA A 17 7.05 -1.24 20.79
N PRO A 18 7.12 -2.09 19.75
CA PRO A 18 7.71 -1.68 18.50
C PRO A 18 6.94 -0.45 18.05
N GLN A 19 7.60 0.71 18.05
CA GLN A 19 7.01 1.91 17.49
C GLN A 19 6.61 1.55 16.06
N PRO A 20 5.35 1.82 15.65
CA PRO A 20 4.97 1.60 14.27
C PRO A 20 5.94 2.44 13.44
N LYS A 21 6.81 1.78 12.66
CA LYS A 21 7.60 2.47 11.65
C LYS A 21 6.59 3.16 10.75
N ASP A 22 6.61 4.48 10.74
CA ASP A 22 5.82 5.25 9.79
C ASP A 22 6.19 4.76 8.39
N VAL A 23 5.18 4.27 7.68
CA VAL A 23 5.35 3.83 6.30
C VAL A 23 5.56 5.08 5.46
N GLU A 24 6.78 5.26 4.96
CA GLU A 24 7.10 6.38 4.07
C GLU A 24 6.48 6.15 2.69
N LEU A 25 5.83 7.20 2.17
CA LEU A 25 5.27 7.22 0.83
C LEU A 25 6.21 7.98 -0.09
N ASN A 26 6.66 7.30 -1.15
CA ASN A 26 7.57 7.85 -2.15
C ASN A 26 6.78 8.15 -3.42
N GLU A 27 6.83 9.38 -3.92
CA GLU A 27 6.18 9.73 -5.20
C GLU A 27 6.95 9.11 -6.37
N LEU A 28 6.25 8.35 -7.22
CA LEU A 28 6.80 7.77 -8.46
C LEU A 28 6.43 8.60 -9.72
N GLY A 29 5.86 9.79 -9.52
CA GLY A 29 5.40 10.67 -10.58
C GLY A 29 3.92 10.44 -10.89
N ASP A 30 3.57 10.60 -12.17
CA ASP A 30 2.23 10.26 -12.66
C ASP A 30 2.07 8.74 -12.89
N LEU A 31 0.89 8.33 -13.34
CA LEU A 31 0.59 6.93 -13.58
C LEU A 31 1.40 6.30 -14.71
N GLN A 32 1.79 7.07 -15.72
CA GLN A 32 2.58 6.56 -16.84
C GLN A 32 4.02 6.36 -16.40
N ASP A 33 4.57 7.33 -15.68
CA ASP A 33 5.93 7.32 -15.16
C ASP A 33 6.15 6.22 -14.12
N ALA A 34 5.13 5.91 -13.31
CA ALA A 34 5.24 4.95 -12.21
C ALA A 34 5.21 3.48 -12.64
N LEU A 35 4.76 3.17 -13.86
CA LEU A 35 4.55 1.79 -14.31
C LEU A 35 5.86 0.97 -14.29
N GLU A 36 6.87 1.47 -15.00
CA GLU A 36 8.16 0.80 -15.14
C GLU A 36 8.93 0.70 -13.81
N PRO A 37 9.09 1.79 -13.03
CA PRO A 37 9.74 1.72 -11.71
C PRO A 37 9.07 0.72 -10.78
N PHE A 38 7.73 0.70 -10.73
CA PHE A 38 7.00 -0.23 -9.88
C PHE A 38 7.15 -1.68 -10.35
N ALA A 39 7.08 -1.94 -11.65
CA ALA A 39 7.33 -3.25 -12.22
C ALA A 39 8.74 -3.76 -11.90
N GLN A 40 9.76 -2.90 -12.05
CA GLN A 40 11.14 -3.24 -11.73
C GLN A 40 11.32 -3.62 -10.26
N LEU A 41 10.73 -2.86 -9.34
CA LEU A 41 10.77 -3.18 -7.91
C LEU A 41 10.17 -4.57 -7.61
N ILE A 42 9.05 -4.91 -8.24
CA ILE A 42 8.43 -6.23 -8.12
C ILE A 42 9.34 -7.31 -8.71
N CYS A 43 9.89 -7.09 -9.91
CA CYS A 43 10.75 -8.04 -10.60
C CYS A 43 12.02 -8.39 -9.82
N ARG A 44 12.57 -7.48 -9.01
CA ARG A 44 13.74 -7.76 -8.15
C ARG A 44 13.51 -8.92 -7.18
N SER A 45 12.26 -9.20 -6.81
CA SER A 45 11.92 -10.34 -5.96
C SER A 45 11.97 -11.68 -6.70
N GLY A 46 11.81 -11.68 -8.04
CA GLY A 46 11.85 -12.87 -8.90
C GLY A 46 10.74 -13.91 -8.66
N ARG A 47 9.74 -13.60 -7.82
CA ARG A 47 8.70 -14.56 -7.39
C ARG A 47 7.41 -14.33 -8.16
N SER A 48 6.63 -15.41 -8.33
CA SER A 48 5.25 -15.26 -8.78
C SER A 48 4.47 -14.41 -7.80
N ILE A 49 3.67 -13.48 -8.35
CA ILE A 49 3.00 -12.46 -7.57
C ILE A 49 1.51 -12.44 -7.85
N ARG A 50 0.73 -12.12 -6.81
CA ARG A 50 -0.68 -11.78 -6.94
C ARG A 50 -0.87 -10.34 -6.50
N LEU A 51 -1.31 -9.49 -7.43
CA LEU A 51 -1.69 -8.12 -7.13
C LEU A 51 -3.07 -8.12 -6.48
N HIS A 52 -3.20 -7.41 -5.36
CA HIS A 52 -4.47 -7.15 -4.70
C HIS A 52 -4.83 -5.69 -4.92
N CYS A 53 -5.81 -5.46 -5.80
CA CYS A 53 -6.16 -4.13 -6.26
C CYS A 53 -7.53 -3.72 -5.72
N THR A 54 -7.65 -2.49 -5.23
CA THR A 54 -8.95 -1.93 -4.84
C THR A 54 -9.57 -1.11 -5.95
N VAL A 55 -10.88 -1.21 -6.14
CA VAL A 55 -11.64 -0.38 -7.06
C VAL A 55 -12.47 0.60 -6.23
N PRO A 56 -12.25 1.92 -6.34
CA PRO A 56 -12.95 2.90 -5.51
C PRO A 56 -14.44 2.93 -5.89
N THR A 57 -15.36 2.75 -4.93
CA THR A 57 -16.81 2.64 -5.16
C THR A 57 -17.60 3.88 -4.76
N ALA A 58 -17.04 4.75 -3.93
CA ALA A 58 -17.71 5.93 -3.41
C ALA A 58 -16.80 7.17 -3.45
N CYS A 59 -17.40 8.34 -3.68
CA CYS A 59 -16.77 9.62 -3.40
C CYS A 59 -16.79 9.85 -1.87
N SER A 60 -15.82 10.59 -1.34
CA SER A 60 -15.82 11.04 0.04
C SER A 60 -15.48 12.50 0.09
N SER A 61 -16.32 13.31 0.76
CA SER A 61 -16.07 14.74 0.97
C SER A 61 -14.84 15.02 1.84
N SER A 62 -14.26 13.96 2.46
CA SER A 62 -13.05 14.05 3.26
C SER A 62 -11.76 13.96 2.42
N TYR A 63 -11.85 13.73 1.11
CA TYR A 63 -10.70 13.65 0.22
C TYR A 63 -10.76 14.76 -0.84
N PRO A 64 -9.70 15.57 -0.99
CA PRO A 64 -9.68 16.68 -1.93
C PRO A 64 -9.48 16.25 -3.39
N THR A 65 -9.25 14.96 -3.68
CA THR A 65 -8.88 14.50 -5.03
C THR A 65 -10.06 13.93 -5.84
N CYS A 66 -11.21 13.69 -5.23
CA CYS A 66 -12.39 13.10 -5.88
C CYS A 66 -13.63 13.96 -5.60
N HIS A 67 -13.88 14.93 -6.49
CA HIS A 67 -14.93 15.94 -6.29
C HIS A 67 -16.30 15.47 -6.78
N ASP A 68 -16.33 14.61 -7.81
CA ASP A 68 -17.58 14.13 -8.40
C ASP A 68 -17.49 12.69 -8.95
N LEU A 69 -18.58 12.25 -9.61
CA LEU A 69 -18.67 10.93 -10.24
C LEU A 69 -17.77 10.79 -11.48
N TYR A 70 -17.42 11.89 -12.15
CA TYR A 70 -16.50 11.87 -13.29
C TYR A 70 -15.09 11.57 -12.83
N ASP A 71 -14.63 12.25 -11.78
CA ASP A 71 -13.33 11.98 -11.14
C ASP A 71 -13.23 10.52 -10.68
N LEU A 72 -14.30 10.00 -10.06
CA LEU A 72 -14.35 8.61 -9.62
C LEU A 72 -14.28 7.63 -10.80
N HIS A 73 -15.00 7.91 -11.88
CA HIS A 73 -14.98 7.08 -13.09
C HIS A 73 -13.63 7.12 -13.79
N ASP A 74 -13.02 8.29 -13.88
CA ASP A 74 -11.69 8.50 -14.43
C ASP A 74 -10.63 7.72 -13.62
N LEU A 75 -10.64 7.88 -12.28
CA LEU A 75 -9.75 7.15 -11.37
C LEU A 75 -9.90 5.63 -11.55
N ARG A 76 -11.13 5.10 -11.62
CA ARG A 76 -11.37 3.68 -11.90
C ARG A 76 -10.77 3.25 -13.23
N SER A 77 -11.00 4.03 -14.28
CA SER A 77 -10.55 3.71 -15.64
C SER A 77 -9.03 3.67 -15.71
N ARG A 78 -8.37 4.72 -15.21
CA ARG A 78 -6.90 4.81 -15.15
C ARG A 78 -6.31 3.68 -14.30
N SER A 79 -6.89 3.40 -13.14
CA SER A 79 -6.41 2.34 -12.25
C SER A 79 -6.49 0.95 -12.88
N LEU A 80 -7.60 0.64 -13.55
CA LEU A 80 -7.78 -0.66 -14.23
C LEU A 80 -6.81 -0.82 -15.41
N LEU A 81 -6.60 0.24 -16.18
CA LEU A 81 -5.64 0.24 -17.27
C LEU A 81 -4.21 0.05 -16.74
N PHE A 82 -3.85 0.74 -15.66
CA PHE A 82 -2.56 0.57 -15.00
C PHE A 82 -2.34 -0.87 -14.52
N VAL A 83 -3.32 -1.48 -13.83
CA VAL A 83 -3.24 -2.88 -13.38
C VAL A 83 -3.04 -3.83 -14.56
N HIS A 84 -3.76 -3.61 -15.66
CA HIS A 84 -3.61 -4.42 -16.86
C HIS A 84 -2.19 -4.31 -17.43
N ASN A 85 -1.72 -3.09 -17.66
CA ASN A 85 -0.39 -2.85 -18.21
C ASN A 85 0.72 -3.40 -17.31
N LEU A 86 0.59 -3.22 -15.99
CA LEU A 86 1.55 -3.75 -15.02
C LEU A 86 1.66 -5.27 -15.10
N VAL A 87 0.52 -5.97 -15.18
CA VAL A 87 0.51 -7.44 -15.30
C VAL A 87 1.17 -7.89 -16.61
N GLU A 88 0.93 -7.19 -17.72
CA GLU A 88 1.57 -7.52 -19.00
C GLU A 88 3.07 -7.22 -18.97
N THR A 89 3.51 -6.09 -18.40
CA THR A 89 4.94 -5.76 -18.20
C THR A 89 5.65 -6.82 -17.33
N LEU A 90 5.03 -7.24 -16.24
CA LEU A 90 5.59 -8.30 -15.37
C LEU A 90 5.72 -9.63 -16.11
N LYS A 91 4.68 -10.05 -16.84
CA LYS A 91 4.72 -11.29 -17.63
C LYS A 91 5.77 -11.24 -18.74
N ALA A 92 5.88 -10.11 -19.45
CA ALA A 92 6.90 -9.90 -20.47
C ALA A 92 8.32 -9.99 -19.90
N SER A 93 8.48 -9.62 -18.62
CA SER A 93 9.73 -9.76 -17.86
C SER A 93 9.95 -11.17 -17.28
N GLY A 94 9.09 -12.13 -17.61
CA GLY A 94 9.18 -13.52 -17.13
C GLY A 94 8.63 -13.75 -15.72
N VAL A 95 7.96 -12.78 -15.11
CA VAL A 95 7.34 -12.90 -13.78
C VAL A 95 5.89 -13.36 -13.92
N PRO A 96 5.50 -14.56 -13.44
CA PRO A 96 4.11 -14.99 -13.46
C PRO A 96 3.26 -14.11 -12.52
N ALA A 97 2.42 -13.26 -13.12
CA ALA A 97 1.59 -12.30 -12.41
C ALA A 97 0.09 -12.56 -12.63
N SER A 98 -0.68 -12.37 -11.54
CA SER A 98 -2.14 -12.38 -11.54
C SER A 98 -2.67 -11.22 -10.70
N TYR A 99 -3.95 -10.85 -10.83
CA TYR A 99 -4.55 -9.81 -10.01
C TYR A 99 -5.93 -10.19 -9.48
N ARG A 100 -6.32 -9.59 -8.36
CA ARG A 100 -7.67 -9.65 -7.78
C ARG A 100 -8.19 -8.24 -7.56
N LEU A 101 -9.40 -7.97 -8.04
CA LEU A 101 -10.09 -6.71 -7.80
C LEU A 101 -11.00 -6.83 -6.58
N GLN A 102 -11.04 -5.81 -5.74
CA GLN A 102 -11.97 -5.70 -4.62
C GLN A 102 -12.59 -4.30 -4.56
N PRO A 103 -13.92 -4.16 -4.41
CA PRO A 103 -14.52 -2.85 -4.16
C PRO A 103 -13.99 -2.23 -2.86
N SER A 104 -13.87 -0.90 -2.85
CA SER A 104 -13.43 -0.13 -1.69
C SER A 104 -14.21 1.16 -1.58
N ASN A 105 -14.69 1.49 -0.39
CA ASN A 105 -15.38 2.75 -0.08
C ASN A 105 -14.42 3.95 0.06
N SER A 106 -13.15 3.78 -0.31
CA SER A 106 -12.14 4.85 -0.31
C SER A 106 -12.03 5.47 -1.70
N PRO A 107 -11.82 6.79 -1.82
CA PRO A 107 -11.65 7.49 -3.11
C PRO A 107 -10.21 7.40 -3.64
N ILE A 108 -9.51 6.31 -3.35
CA ILE A 108 -8.15 6.01 -3.84
C ILE A 108 -8.13 4.56 -4.36
N CYS A 109 -7.24 4.28 -5.31
CA CYS A 109 -6.94 2.91 -5.70
C CYS A 109 -5.62 2.46 -5.06
N LEU A 110 -5.64 1.27 -4.45
CA LEU A 110 -4.47 0.62 -3.87
C LEU A 110 -4.15 -0.62 -4.69
N ILE A 111 -2.89 -0.80 -5.05
CA ILE A 111 -2.36 -1.98 -5.73
C ILE A 111 -1.29 -2.57 -4.84
N CYS A 112 -1.62 -3.63 -4.12
CA CYS A 112 -0.68 -4.33 -3.24
C CYS A 112 -0.03 -5.49 -4.01
N ALA A 113 1.28 -5.43 -4.14
CA ALA A 113 2.12 -6.45 -4.74
C ALA A 113 2.65 -7.38 -3.64
N LEU A 114 2.04 -8.56 -3.51
CA LEU A 114 2.27 -9.48 -2.40
C LEU A 114 2.80 -10.84 -2.86
N PRO A 115 3.85 -11.36 -2.22
CA PRO A 115 4.21 -12.77 -2.34
C PRO A 115 3.04 -13.69 -1.98
N LEU A 116 2.96 -14.84 -2.65
CA LEU A 116 1.92 -15.84 -2.38
C LEU A 116 1.96 -16.29 -0.92
N GLY A 117 0.84 -16.14 -0.21
CA GLY A 117 0.67 -16.58 1.19
C GLY A 117 0.66 -15.46 2.25
N LEU A 118 0.89 -14.20 1.85
CA LEU A 118 0.78 -13.05 2.75
C LEU A 118 -0.64 -12.49 2.82
N ASP A 119 -1.01 -11.94 3.99
CA ASP A 119 -2.34 -11.37 4.23
C ASP A 119 -2.44 -9.96 3.64
N ALA A 120 -3.14 -9.87 2.51
CA ALA A 120 -3.42 -8.61 1.84
C ALA A 120 -4.18 -7.59 2.70
N THR A 121 -4.89 -8.05 3.73
CA THR A 121 -5.66 -7.18 4.64
C THR A 121 -4.74 -6.27 5.44
N LYS A 122 -3.63 -6.81 5.95
CA LYS A 122 -2.65 -6.06 6.75
C LYS A 122 -1.93 -5.02 5.92
N VAL A 123 -1.47 -5.43 4.74
CA VAL A 123 -0.77 -4.55 3.79
C VAL A 123 -1.69 -3.43 3.31
N LYS A 124 -2.94 -3.76 2.99
CA LYS A 124 -3.95 -2.74 2.67
C LYS A 124 -4.16 -1.77 3.83
N ALA A 125 -4.34 -2.27 5.06
CA ALA A 125 -4.56 -1.41 6.23
C ALA A 125 -3.38 -0.47 6.47
N ALA A 126 -2.15 -0.97 6.35
CA ALA A 126 -0.93 -0.16 6.48
C ALA A 126 -0.81 0.88 5.37
N ALA A 127 -1.08 0.52 4.11
CA ALA A 127 -1.10 1.46 3.00
C ALA A 127 -2.18 2.56 3.18
N VAL A 128 -3.39 2.19 3.61
CA VAL A 128 -4.46 3.17 3.91
C VAL A 128 -4.03 4.12 5.02
N ALA A 129 -3.44 3.61 6.10
CA ALA A 129 -2.98 4.44 7.21
C ALA A 129 -1.88 5.41 6.75
N ALA A 130 -0.92 4.94 5.94
CA ALA A 130 0.12 5.78 5.35
C ALA A 130 -0.50 6.92 4.53
N VAL A 131 -1.53 6.61 3.74
CA VAL A 131 -2.22 7.61 2.90
C VAL A 131 -2.97 8.63 3.73
N GLN A 132 -3.64 8.19 4.79
CA GLN A 132 -4.38 9.09 5.69
C GLN A 132 -3.44 10.05 6.42
N ASN A 133 -2.29 9.56 6.87
CA ASN A 133 -1.32 10.37 7.63
C ASN A 133 -0.62 11.42 6.76
N ALA A 134 -0.46 11.15 5.46
CA ALA A 134 0.30 12.02 4.56
C ALA A 134 -0.51 13.17 3.92
N HIS A 135 -1.82 13.29 4.22
CA HIS A 135 -2.67 14.44 3.81
C HIS A 135 -2.48 14.90 2.35
N PHE A 136 -2.62 13.98 1.38
CA PHE A 136 -2.35 14.29 -0.02
C PHE A 136 -3.37 15.27 -0.63
N GLU A 137 -2.86 16.36 -1.20
CA GLU A 137 -3.63 17.32 -2.00
C GLU A 137 -3.46 17.14 -3.52
N SER A 138 -2.56 16.26 -3.95
CA SER A 138 -2.22 16.07 -5.37
C SER A 138 -3.07 14.99 -6.05
N LYS A 139 -3.74 15.37 -7.15
CA LYS A 139 -4.48 14.46 -8.04
C LYS A 139 -3.52 13.78 -9.03
N GLU A 140 -3.91 12.60 -9.54
CA GLU A 140 -3.21 11.90 -10.63
C GLU A 140 -1.78 11.45 -10.30
N LYS A 141 -1.48 11.25 -9.02
CA LYS A 141 -0.17 10.77 -8.57
C LYS A 141 -0.18 9.27 -8.28
N ALA A 142 0.98 8.66 -8.49
CA ALA A 142 1.30 7.31 -8.06
C ALA A 142 2.30 7.36 -6.91
N LEU A 143 1.93 6.78 -5.78
CA LEU A 143 2.74 6.80 -4.55
C LEU A 143 3.11 5.37 -4.15
N LEU A 144 4.39 5.12 -3.95
CA LEU A 144 4.91 3.85 -3.48
C LEU A 144 4.97 3.83 -1.96
N ALA A 145 4.29 2.86 -1.35
CA ALA A 145 4.49 2.45 0.02
C ALA A 145 5.37 1.20 0.04
N ASP A 146 6.56 1.33 0.61
CA ASP A 146 7.38 0.16 0.95
C ASP A 146 6.95 -0.35 2.33
N LEU A 147 6.25 -1.48 2.35
CA LEU A 147 5.72 -2.09 3.56
C LEU A 147 6.61 -3.27 3.93
N GLN A 148 6.72 -3.56 5.24
CA GLN A 148 7.57 -4.66 5.74
C GLN A 148 7.32 -6.01 5.02
N ASP A 149 6.06 -6.24 4.61
CA ASP A 149 5.61 -7.49 4.00
C ASP A 149 5.32 -7.38 2.49
N GLY A 150 5.59 -6.25 1.84
CA GLY A 150 5.34 -6.10 0.41
C GLY A 150 5.32 -4.66 -0.09
N LEU A 151 5.08 -4.49 -1.38
CA LEU A 151 4.99 -3.17 -1.98
C LEU A 151 3.53 -2.81 -2.19
N ALA A 152 3.14 -1.57 -1.93
CA ALA A 152 1.85 -1.05 -2.34
C ALA A 152 2.01 0.21 -3.17
N LEU A 153 1.20 0.33 -4.22
CA LEU A 153 1.08 1.56 -4.99
C LEU A 153 -0.28 2.19 -4.71
N VAL A 154 -0.30 3.48 -4.45
CA VAL A 154 -1.50 4.29 -4.25
C VAL A 154 -1.69 5.16 -5.49
N ILE A 155 -2.89 5.13 -6.04
CA ILE A 155 -3.31 5.95 -7.18
C ILE A 155 -4.40 6.90 -6.71
N THR A 156 -4.19 8.18 -7.02
CA THR A 156 -5.06 9.31 -6.64
C THR A 156 -5.76 9.96 -7.83
#